data_AF-A0A318KK18-F1
#
_entry.id   AF-A0A318KK18-F1
#
_cell.length_a   1.000
_cell.length_b   1.000
_cell.length_c   1.000
_cell.angle_alpha   90.00
_cell.angle_beta   90.00
_cell.angle_gamma   90.00
#
_symmetry.space_group_name_H-M   'P 1'
#
loop_
_entity.id
_entity.type
_entity.pdbx_description
1 polymer ?
#
loop_
_entity_poly.entity_id
_entity_poly.type
_entity_poly.pdbx_seq_one_letter_code
_entity_poly.pdbx_strand_id
1 'polypeptide(L)'
;MGQVDFATHDAWETALAQLPAAPDVHLELSELTFIDTHGTLILVEATNQTAKGRRVVLHNPPLTLVRILELFWPSLPSIEVDPA
;
A
#
# COMPACT_ATOMS: atom_id res chain seq x y z
N MET A 1 10.36 12.94 2.70
CA MET A 1 10.39 12.47 1.30
C MET A 1 11.07 11.11 1.23
N GLY A 2 10.28 10.04 1.12
CA GLY A 2 10.72 8.65 0.97
C GLY A 2 10.35 8.07 -0.39
N GLN A 3 10.95 6.94 -0.73
CA GLN A 3 10.70 6.17 -1.95
C GLN A 3 10.62 4.68 -1.60
N VAL A 4 9.82 3.94 -2.36
CA VAL A 4 9.81 2.46 -2.34
C VAL A 4 10.29 1.98 -3.71
N ASP A 5 11.51 1.49 -3.74
CA ASP A 5 12.25 1.02 -4.89
C ASP A 5 13.08 -0.20 -4.52
N PHE A 6 13.86 -0.72 -5.48
CA PHE A 6 14.72 -1.88 -5.27
C PHE A 6 15.60 -1.81 -4.01
N ALA A 7 16.06 -0.63 -3.58
CA ALA A 7 16.91 -0.49 -2.40
C ALA A 7 16.13 -0.51 -1.08
N THR A 8 14.80 -0.37 -1.12
CA THR A 8 13.95 -0.15 0.04
C THR A 8 12.81 -1.15 0.16
N HIS A 9 12.69 -2.11 -0.76
CA HIS A 9 11.69 -3.19 -0.71
C HIS A 9 11.73 -3.97 0.60
N ASP A 10 12.92 -4.36 1.09
CA ASP A 10 13.05 -5.13 2.35
C ASP A 10 12.51 -4.35 3.56
N ALA A 11 12.80 -3.04 3.62
CA ALA A 11 12.31 -2.17 4.68
C ALA A 11 10.79 -1.98 4.59
N TRP A 12 10.26 -1.87 3.37
CA TRP A 12 8.83 -1.76 3.08
C TRP A 12 8.07 -3.03 3.48
N GLU A 13 8.56 -4.21 3.09
CA GLU A 13 8.00 -5.50 3.47
C GLU A 13 8.01 -5.68 4.99
N THR A 14 9.13 -5.37 5.64
CA THR A 14 9.27 -5.44 7.11
C THR A 14 8.27 -4.52 7.82
N ALA A 15 8.03 -3.32 7.29
CA ALA A 15 7.05 -2.39 7.85
C ALA A 15 5.61 -2.91 7.68
N LEU A 16 5.27 -3.43 6.50
CA LEU A 16 3.94 -3.98 6.20
C LEU A 16 3.65 -5.29 6.94
N ALA A 17 4.65 -6.08 7.28
CA ALA A 17 4.49 -7.26 8.11
C ALA A 17 4.05 -6.93 9.55
N GLN A 18 4.20 -5.68 9.98
CA GLN A 18 3.85 -5.19 11.32
C GLN A 18 2.45 -4.55 11.38
N LEU A 19 1.67 -4.62 10.29
CA LEU A 19 0.32 -4.06 10.29
C LEU A 19 -0.53 -4.65 11.42
N PRO A 20 -1.25 -3.81 12.18
CA PRO A 20 -2.01 -4.27 13.33
C PRO A 20 -3.18 -5.15 12.90
N ALA A 21 -3.60 -6.04 13.79
CA ALA A 21 -4.80 -6.86 13.63
C ALA A 21 -6.09 -6.04 13.88
N ALA A 22 -6.29 -4.95 13.13
CA ALA A 22 -7.43 -4.03 13.21
C ALA A 22 -8.43 -4.26 12.07
N PRO A 23 -9.72 -3.89 12.21
CA PRO A 23 -10.70 -3.96 11.13
C PRO A 23 -10.29 -3.07 9.95
N ASP A 24 -9.87 -1.84 10.26
CA ASP A 24 -9.37 -0.87 9.30
C ASP A 24 -7.96 -0.44 9.70
N VAL A 25 -7.06 -0.39 8.72
CA VAL A 25 -5.68 0.07 8.86
C VAL A 25 -5.48 1.27 7.96
N HIS A 26 -5.08 2.40 8.53
CA HIS A 26 -4.86 3.63 7.78
C HIS A 26 -3.36 3.85 7.56
N LEU A 27 -2.95 4.01 6.31
CA LEU A 27 -1.58 4.31 5.91
C LEU A 27 -1.49 5.76 5.44
N GLU A 28 -0.76 6.60 6.17
CA GLU A 28 -0.44 7.96 5.76
C GLU A 28 0.80 7.96 4.86
N LEU A 29 0.62 8.42 3.62
CA LEU A 29 1.63 8.32 2.56
C LEU A 29 2.05 9.68 1.98
N SER A 30 1.68 10.80 2.61
CA SER A 30 2.08 12.16 2.17
C SER A 30 3.59 12.36 2.01
N GLU A 31 4.41 11.65 2.78
CA GLU A 31 5.87 11.70 2.66
C GLU A 31 6.44 10.71 1.63
N LEU A 32 5.64 9.81 1.08
CA LEU A 32 6.04 8.86 0.04
C LEU A 32 5.93 9.52 -1.33
N THR A 33 7.08 9.82 -1.93
CA THR A 33 7.15 10.53 -3.22
C THR A 33 7.10 9.61 -4.43
N PHE A 34 7.50 8.36 -4.26
CA PHE A 34 7.60 7.39 -5.35
C PHE A 34 7.44 5.97 -4.83
N ILE A 35 6.83 5.13 -5.64
CA ILE A 35 6.83 3.68 -5.48
C ILE A 35 6.86 3.02 -6.85
N ASP A 36 7.66 1.97 -7.00
CA ASP A 36 7.68 1.15 -8.21
C ASP A 36 6.58 0.06 -8.19
N THR A 37 6.46 -0.67 -9.30
CA THR A 37 5.45 -1.73 -9.44
C THR A 37 5.68 -2.87 -8.44
N HIS A 38 6.92 -3.17 -8.07
CA HIS A 38 7.21 -4.27 -7.15
C HIS A 38 6.87 -3.89 -5.71
N GLY A 39 7.19 -2.66 -5.28
CA GLY A 39 6.74 -2.12 -4.00
C GLY A 39 5.21 -2.10 -3.86
N THR A 40 4.52 -1.80 -4.96
CA THR A 40 3.05 -1.86 -5.00
C THR A 40 2.54 -3.29 -4.85
N LEU A 41 3.19 -4.28 -5.50
CA LEU A 41 2.86 -5.70 -5.32
C LEU A 41 3.02 -6.13 -3.86
N ILE A 42 4.13 -5.75 -3.19
CA ILE A 42 4.37 -6.05 -1.77
C ILE A 42 3.23 -5.50 -0.89
N LEU A 43 2.77 -4.27 -1.17
CA LEU A 43 1.61 -3.68 -0.47
C LEU A 43 0.35 -4.54 -0.66
N VAL A 44 0.01 -4.88 -1.90
CA VAL A 44 -1.18 -5.68 -2.22
C VAL A 44 -1.14 -7.07 -1.57
N GLU A 45 0.03 -7.71 -1.55
CA GLU A 45 0.20 -9.00 -0.90
C GLU A 45 0.03 -8.92 0.62
N ALA A 46 0.60 -7.89 1.25
CA ALA A 46 0.46 -7.66 2.68
C ALA A 46 -1.00 -7.40 3.08
N THR A 47 -1.76 -6.65 2.27
CA THR A 47 -3.18 -6.39 2.55
C THR A 47 -4.04 -7.64 2.34
N ASN A 48 -3.76 -8.45 1.32
CA ASN A 48 -4.49 -9.69 1.05
C ASN A 48 -4.26 -10.78 2.11
N GLN A 49 -3.05 -10.92 2.62
CA GLN A 49 -2.75 -11.84 3.73
C GLN A 49 -3.48 -11.43 5.01
N THR A 50 -3.68 -10.12 5.17
CA THR A 50 -4.39 -9.53 6.32
C THR A 50 -5.92 -9.58 6.14
N ALA A 51 -6.43 -9.74 4.91
CA ALA A 51 -7.84 -9.60 4.51
C ALA A 51 -8.80 -10.73 4.94
N LYS A 52 -8.73 -11.18 6.19
CA LYS A 52 -9.87 -11.87 6.85
C LYS A 52 -10.97 -10.86 7.21
N GLY A 53 -11.43 -10.07 6.23
CA GLY A 53 -12.43 -9.01 6.40
C GLY A 53 -11.88 -7.64 6.84
N ARG A 54 -10.59 -7.39 6.63
CA ARG A 54 -9.92 -6.13 6.97
C ARG A 54 -9.68 -5.27 5.73
N ARG A 55 -9.69 -3.95 5.92
CA ARG A 55 -9.42 -2.97 4.85
C ARG A 55 -8.20 -2.12 5.20
N VAL A 56 -7.37 -1.85 4.20
CA VAL A 56 -6.30 -0.85 4.29
C VAL A 56 -6.74 0.40 3.54
N VAL A 57 -6.76 1.54 4.22
CA VAL A 57 -7.10 2.84 3.64
C VAL A 57 -5.81 3.63 3.42
N LEU A 58 -5.57 4.04 2.19
CA LEU A 58 -4.41 4.83 1.80
C LEU A 58 -4.75 6.32 1.82
N HIS A 59 -4.07 7.07 2.68
CA HIS A 59 -4.18 8.53 2.77
C HIS A 59 -3.02 9.17 2.03
N ASN A 60 -3.34 10.15 1.17
CA ASN A 60 -2.37 10.90 0.38
C ASN A 60 -1.35 10.04 -0.40
N PRO A 61 -1.75 8.94 -1.08
CA PRO A 61 -0.80 8.13 -1.82
C PRO A 61 -0.17 8.92 -2.97
N PRO A 62 1.09 8.64 -3.34
CA PRO A 62 1.66 9.20 -4.55
C PRO A 62 0.86 8.75 -5.77
N LEU A 63 0.69 9.64 -6.75
CA LEU A 63 -0.08 9.36 -7.98
C LEU A 63 0.41 8.10 -8.72
N THR A 64 1.70 7.79 -8.62
CA THR A 64 2.29 6.56 -9.18
C THR A 64 1.67 5.30 -8.57
N LEU A 65 1.44 5.28 -7.25
CA LEU A 65 0.78 4.16 -6.57
C LEU A 65 -0.65 3.96 -7.09
N VAL A 66 -1.43 5.03 -7.15
CA VAL A 66 -2.82 5.01 -7.61
C VAL A 66 -2.90 4.45 -9.03
N ARG A 67 -2.06 4.95 -9.95
CA ARG A 67 -2.02 4.48 -11.34
C ARG A 67 -1.63 3.01 -11.48
N ILE A 68 -0.68 2.53 -10.68
CA ILE A 68 -0.26 1.12 -10.69
C ILE A 68 -1.43 0.25 -10.18
N LEU A 69 -2.08 0.64 -9.09
CA LEU A 69 -3.25 -0.07 -8.56
C LEU A 69 -4.39 -0.12 -9.59
N GLU A 70 -4.74 0.99 -10.22
CA GLU A 70 -5.77 1.05 -11.27
C GLU A 70 -5.44 0.13 -12.47
N LEU A 71 -4.17 0.07 -12.88
CA LEU A 71 -3.75 -0.70 -14.05
C LEU A 71 -3.72 -2.22 -13.79
N PHE A 72 -3.21 -2.65 -12.64
CA PHE A 72 -2.95 -4.06 -12.35
C PHE A 72 -3.98 -4.69 -11.40
N TRP A 73 -4.64 -3.90 -10.55
CA TRP A 73 -5.63 -4.33 -9.56
C TRP A 73 -6.87 -3.43 -9.54
N PRO A 74 -7.60 -3.30 -10.67
CA PRO A 74 -8.74 -2.38 -10.80
C PRO A 74 -9.91 -2.70 -9.85
N SER A 75 -9.91 -3.89 -9.23
CA SER A 75 -10.92 -4.34 -8.27
C SER A 75 -10.25 -5.03 -7.09
N LEU A 76 -9.76 -4.25 -6.13
CA LEU A 76 -9.07 -4.75 -4.94
C LEU A 76 -9.84 -4.38 -3.66
N PRO A 77 -10.66 -5.28 -3.08
CA PRO A 77 -11.52 -4.95 -1.94
C PRO A 77 -10.74 -4.72 -0.63
N SER A 78 -9.48 -5.15 -0.57
CA SER A 78 -8.60 -5.03 0.59
C SER A 78 -7.93 -3.66 0.69
N ILE A 79 -7.95 -2.84 -0.37
CA ILE A 79 -7.37 -1.50 -0.40
C ILE A 79 -8.43 -0.47 -0.82
N GLU A 80 -8.56 0.58 -0.03
CA GLU A 80 -9.31 1.78 -0.37
C GLU A 80 -8.34 2.95 -0.50
N VAL A 81 -8.53 3.79 -1.51
CA VAL A 81 -7.79 5.04 -1.67
C VAL A 81 -8.71 6.16 -1.22
N ASP A 82 -8.34 6.88 -0.17
CA ASP A 82 -9.10 8.05 0.28
C ASP A 82 -8.81 9.21 -0.68
N PRO A 83 -9.80 9.73 -1.42
CA PRO A 83 -9.62 10.93 -2.22
C PRO A 83 -9.40 12.13 -1.28
N ALA A 84 -8.16 12.60 -1.21
CA ALA A 84 -7.79 13.82 -0.51
C ALA A 84 -8.62 15.04 -0.94
#